data_AF-A0A9P1IRF3-F1
#
_entry.id   AF-A0A9P1IRF3-F1
#
_cell.length_a   1.000
_cell.length_b   1.000
_cell.length_c   1.000
_cell.angle_alpha   90.00
_cell.angle_beta   90.00
_cell.angle_gamma   90.00
#
_symmetry.space_group_name_H-M   'P 1'
#
loop_
_entity.id
_entity.type
_entity.pdbx_description
1 polymer ?
#
loop_
_entity_poly.entity_id
_entity_poly.type
_entity_poly.pdbx_seq_one_letter_code
_entity_poly.pdbx_strand_id
1 'polypeptide(L)'
;MSDDENEENFTQKVIDETCRLSEKQRDIIRRTFANMEKDGVKNGLKIFVRLFSEYPRYKLIWPQFRAIPDSSLMNAIELRRHASVYLKGLGKIIESMRNEEELGKQLARIAQAHIKWNVQRNHVIHMIEPVLEVVKETNGYQLDEETRVAWSVLYQVIANLIEVFRNRALHDH
;
A
#
# COMPACT_ATOMS: atom_id res chain seq x y z
N MET A 1 30.68 5.64 -11.68
CA MET A 1 29.59 4.79 -12.16
C MET A 1 29.20 5.26 -13.54
N SER A 2 29.14 4.35 -14.51
CA SER A 2 28.44 4.60 -15.78
C SER A 2 26.92 4.62 -15.56
N ASP A 3 26.16 5.17 -16.51
CA ASP A 3 24.69 5.16 -16.46
C ASP A 3 24.13 3.72 -16.41
N ASP A 4 24.79 2.78 -17.09
CA ASP A 4 24.43 1.35 -17.07
C ASP A 4 24.58 0.72 -15.68
N GLU A 5 25.66 1.02 -14.94
CA GLU A 5 25.87 0.50 -13.57
C GLU A 5 24.82 1.02 -12.58
N ASN A 6 24.34 2.26 -12.77
CA ASN A 6 23.28 2.85 -11.96
C ASN A 6 21.91 2.20 -12.24
N GLU A 7 21.62 1.88 -13.51
CA GLU A 7 20.39 1.21 -13.91
C GLU A 7 20.34 -0.25 -13.45
N GLU A 8 21.45 -0.99 -13.53
CA GLU A 8 21.57 -2.34 -12.97
C GLU A 8 21.37 -2.35 -11.45
N ASN A 9 22.00 -1.40 -10.73
CA ASN A 9 21.86 -1.29 -9.27
C ASN A 9 20.41 -1.00 -8.84
N PHE A 10 19.74 -0.09 -9.56
CA PHE A 10 18.33 0.21 -9.30
C PHE A 10 17.43 -1.01 -9.54
N THR A 11 17.63 -1.69 -10.67
CA THR A 11 16.84 -2.88 -11.04
C THR A 11 17.01 -3.97 -10.00
N GLN A 12 18.24 -4.20 -9.53
CA GLN A 12 18.50 -5.18 -8.47
C GLN A 12 17.77 -4.84 -7.17
N LYS A 13 17.79 -3.57 -6.73
CA LYS A 13 17.04 -3.13 -5.53
C LYS A 13 15.54 -3.39 -5.64
N VAL A 14 14.96 -3.21 -6.83
CA VAL A 14 13.53 -3.50 -7.06
C VAL A 14 13.27 -5.01 -6.93
N ILE A 15 14.11 -5.82 -7.57
CA ILE A 15 14.02 -7.30 -7.51
C ILE A 15 14.14 -7.77 -6.05
N ASP A 16 15.16 -7.31 -5.34
CA ASP A 16 15.43 -7.68 -3.94
C ASP A 16 14.21 -7.43 -3.05
N GLU A 17 13.55 -6.28 -3.23
CA GLU A 17 12.33 -5.97 -2.48
C GLU A 17 11.15 -6.87 -2.87
N THR A 18 10.93 -7.12 -4.17
CA THR A 18 9.83 -8.00 -4.61
C THR A 18 10.00 -9.45 -4.18
N CYS A 19 11.25 -9.94 -4.11
CA CYS A 19 11.58 -11.30 -3.68
C CYS A 19 11.31 -11.55 -2.18
N ARG A 20 11.13 -10.50 -1.37
CA ARG A 20 10.76 -10.64 0.05
C ARG A 20 9.37 -11.22 0.26
N LEU A 21 8.49 -11.15 -0.77
CA LEU A 21 7.18 -11.79 -0.76
C LEU A 21 7.29 -13.22 -1.29
N SER A 22 7.40 -14.19 -0.37
CA SER A 22 7.37 -15.61 -0.71
C SER A 22 6.04 -16.04 -1.36
N GLU A 23 6.04 -17.13 -2.12
CA GLU A 23 4.82 -17.70 -2.72
C GLU A 23 3.74 -17.96 -1.67
N LYS A 24 4.11 -18.53 -0.51
CA LYS A 24 3.20 -18.77 0.61
C LYS A 24 2.56 -17.47 1.11
N GLN A 25 3.34 -16.40 1.29
CA GLN A 25 2.80 -15.10 1.72
C GLN A 25 1.86 -14.50 0.67
N ARG A 26 2.22 -14.61 -0.62
CA ARG A 26 1.37 -14.16 -1.74
C ARG A 26 0.02 -14.88 -1.72
N ASP A 27 0.00 -16.20 -1.51
CA ASP A 27 -1.23 -16.97 -1.42
C ASP A 27 -2.09 -16.58 -0.21
N ILE A 28 -1.46 -16.36 0.95
CA ILE A 28 -2.15 -15.87 2.16
C ILE A 28 -2.81 -14.52 1.89
N ILE A 29 -2.08 -13.57 1.30
CA ILE A 29 -2.59 -12.22 0.98
C ILE A 29 -3.77 -12.33 0.00
N ARG A 30 -3.60 -13.07 -1.10
CA ARG A 30 -4.66 -13.26 -2.10
C ARG A 30 -5.94 -13.82 -1.49
N ARG A 31 -5.82 -14.89 -0.68
CA ARG A 31 -6.96 -15.54 -0.02
C ARG A 31 -7.68 -14.60 0.96
N THR A 32 -6.92 -13.91 1.80
CA THR A 32 -7.50 -13.05 2.86
C THR A 32 -8.04 -11.73 2.30
N PHE A 33 -7.43 -11.21 1.21
CA PHE A 33 -7.93 -10.05 0.49
C PHE A 33 -9.26 -10.33 -0.21
N ALA A 34 -9.49 -11.54 -0.73
CA ALA A 34 -10.75 -11.89 -1.40
C ALA A 34 -11.99 -11.67 -0.51
N ASN A 35 -11.86 -11.79 0.82
CA ASN A 35 -12.93 -11.45 1.75
C ASN A 35 -13.07 -9.95 1.98
N MET A 36 -11.94 -9.22 2.05
CA MET A 36 -11.92 -7.77 2.16
C MET A 36 -12.52 -7.08 0.93
N GLU A 37 -12.30 -7.62 -0.26
CA GLU A 37 -12.73 -7.03 -1.52
C GLU A 37 -14.26 -7.02 -1.71
N LYS A 38 -14.98 -7.99 -1.12
CA LYS A 38 -16.45 -8.10 -1.20
C LYS A 38 -17.17 -6.79 -0.84
N ASP A 39 -16.70 -6.14 0.22
CA ASP A 39 -17.16 -4.82 0.68
C ASP A 39 -16.04 -3.77 0.57
N GLY A 40 -15.27 -3.81 -0.53
CA GLY A 40 -13.99 -3.10 -0.66
C GLY A 40 -14.04 -1.62 -0.29
N VAL A 41 -15.02 -0.86 -0.80
CA VAL A 41 -15.13 0.58 -0.49
C VAL A 41 -15.38 0.82 1.00
N LYS A 42 -16.27 0.05 1.62
CA LYS A 42 -16.58 0.14 3.05
C LYS A 42 -15.36 -0.23 3.90
N ASN A 43 -14.64 -1.28 3.51
CA ASN A 43 -13.42 -1.72 4.19
C ASN A 43 -12.28 -0.71 4.03
N GLY A 44 -12.11 -0.12 2.86
CA GLY A 44 -11.18 0.99 2.64
C GLY A 44 -11.49 2.23 3.48
N LEU A 45 -12.77 2.57 3.62
CA LEU A 45 -13.19 3.66 4.52
C LEU A 45 -12.78 3.38 5.97
N LYS A 46 -13.00 2.15 6.47
CA LYS A 46 -12.58 1.76 7.82
C LYS A 46 -11.07 1.91 8.02
N ILE A 47 -10.27 1.48 7.04
CA ILE A 47 -8.81 1.60 7.06
C ILE A 47 -8.40 3.08 7.20
N PHE A 48 -8.91 3.96 6.34
CA PHE A 48 -8.55 5.38 6.41
C PHE A 48 -9.07 6.09 7.65
N VAL A 49 -10.27 5.77 8.13
CA VAL A 49 -10.80 6.34 9.38
C VAL A 49 -9.92 5.94 10.56
N ARG A 50 -9.49 4.67 10.65
CA ARG A 50 -8.54 4.21 11.67
C ARG A 50 -7.20 4.94 11.55
N LEU A 51 -6.67 5.07 10.32
CA LEU A 51 -5.42 5.80 10.08
C LEU A 51 -5.51 7.26 10.52
N PHE A 52 -6.57 7.98 10.15
CA PHE A 52 -6.72 9.40 10.49
C PHE A 52 -7.08 9.64 11.96
N SER A 53 -7.66 8.65 12.63
CA SER A 53 -7.83 8.71 14.09
C SER A 53 -6.49 8.68 14.81
N GLU A 54 -5.56 7.84 14.36
CA GLU A 54 -4.21 7.70 14.95
C GLU A 54 -3.26 8.81 14.49
N TYR A 55 -3.34 9.18 13.21
CA TYR A 55 -2.50 10.19 12.56
C TYR A 55 -3.35 11.29 11.90
N PRO A 56 -4.00 12.18 12.67
CA PRO A 56 -4.92 13.19 12.12
C PRO A 56 -4.28 14.11 11.06
N ARG A 57 -2.97 14.35 11.15
CA ARG A 57 -2.25 15.19 10.19
C ARG A 57 -2.18 14.56 8.79
N TYR A 58 -2.36 13.25 8.64
CA TYR A 58 -2.24 12.58 7.34
C TYR A 58 -3.35 12.95 6.37
N LYS A 59 -4.52 13.37 6.88
CA LYS A 59 -5.58 13.92 6.03
C LYS A 59 -5.11 15.16 5.24
N LEU A 60 -4.12 15.90 5.76
CA LEU A 60 -3.63 17.14 5.13
C LEU A 60 -2.79 16.91 3.88
N ILE A 61 -2.31 15.67 3.65
CA ILE A 61 -1.59 15.26 2.44
C ILE A 61 -2.44 15.56 1.20
N TRP A 62 -3.74 15.28 1.28
CA TRP A 62 -4.68 15.45 0.18
C TRP A 62 -5.49 16.73 0.36
N PRO A 63 -5.39 17.71 -0.56
CA PRO A 63 -6.12 18.98 -0.46
C PRO A 63 -7.63 18.82 -0.26
N GLN A 64 -8.24 17.83 -0.92
CA GLN A 64 -9.67 17.56 -0.85
C GLN A 64 -10.17 17.12 0.54
N PHE A 65 -9.29 16.70 1.45
CA PHE A 65 -9.69 16.30 2.81
C PHE A 65 -9.51 17.40 3.85
N ARG A 66 -8.78 18.48 3.53
CA ARG A 66 -8.38 19.50 4.52
C ARG A 66 -9.57 20.22 5.16
N ALA A 67 -10.63 20.44 4.38
CA ALA A 67 -11.85 21.13 4.84
C ALA A 67 -12.85 20.19 5.53
N ILE A 68 -12.59 18.87 5.57
CA ILE A 68 -13.53 17.89 6.09
C ILE A 68 -13.30 17.73 7.60
N PRO A 69 -14.33 17.99 8.43
CA PRO A 69 -14.24 17.72 9.86
C PRO A 69 -14.06 16.22 10.13
N ASP A 70 -13.31 15.87 11.18
CA ASP A 70 -13.02 14.47 11.49
C ASP A 70 -14.29 13.64 11.76
N SER A 71 -15.28 14.26 12.41
CA SER A 71 -16.60 13.67 12.66
C SER A 71 -17.38 13.33 11.37
N SER A 72 -17.03 13.95 10.25
CA SER A 72 -17.73 13.81 8.97
C SER A 72 -16.97 12.95 7.96
N LEU A 73 -15.72 12.54 8.26
CA LEU A 73 -14.84 11.81 7.35
C LEU A 73 -15.48 10.52 6.82
N MET A 74 -16.13 9.74 7.67
CA MET A 74 -16.73 8.46 7.28
C MET A 74 -17.82 8.60 6.21
N ASN A 75 -18.49 9.76 6.16
CA ASN A 75 -19.57 10.05 5.20
C ASN A 75 -19.11 10.91 4.01
N ALA A 76 -17.84 11.32 3.98
CA ALA A 76 -17.31 12.16 2.92
C ALA A 76 -17.21 11.41 1.59
N ILE A 77 -17.73 12.02 0.52
CA ILE A 77 -17.70 11.46 -0.83
C ILE A 77 -16.25 11.34 -1.32
N GLU A 78 -15.41 12.32 -0.96
CA GLU A 78 -13.99 12.40 -1.27
C GLU A 78 -13.25 11.19 -0.66
N LEU A 79 -13.51 10.88 0.61
CA LEU A 79 -12.88 9.75 1.27
C LEU A 79 -13.34 8.42 0.69
N ARG A 80 -14.64 8.29 0.37
CA ARG A 80 -15.19 7.11 -0.29
C ARG A 80 -14.56 6.86 -1.67
N ARG A 81 -14.33 7.92 -2.46
CA ARG A 81 -13.62 7.83 -3.74
C ARG A 81 -12.18 7.38 -3.53
N HIS A 82 -11.50 7.95 -2.54
CA HIS A 82 -10.11 7.58 -2.24
C HIS A 82 -9.99 6.13 -1.76
N ALA A 83 -10.90 5.68 -0.89
CA ALA A 83 -11.02 4.28 -0.47
C ALA A 83 -11.20 3.35 -1.67
N SER A 84 -12.04 3.72 -2.64
CA SER A 84 -12.21 2.93 -3.87
C SER A 84 -10.93 2.86 -4.71
N VAL A 85 -10.22 3.97 -4.89
CA VAL A 85 -8.96 4.01 -5.63
C VAL A 85 -7.89 3.16 -4.93
N TYR A 86 -7.77 3.30 -3.62
CA TYR A 86 -6.84 2.55 -2.80
C TYR A 86 -7.10 1.03 -2.87
N LEU A 87 -8.34 0.57 -2.70
CA LEU A 87 -8.66 -0.86 -2.82
C LEU A 87 -8.42 -1.42 -4.22
N LYS A 88 -8.75 -0.66 -5.27
CA LYS A 88 -8.45 -1.07 -6.65
C LYS A 88 -6.94 -1.15 -6.90
N GLY A 89 -6.17 -0.22 -6.36
CA GLY A 89 -4.70 -0.25 -6.45
C GLY A 89 -4.12 -1.47 -5.74
N LEU A 90 -4.59 -1.75 -4.52
CA LEU A 90 -4.19 -2.92 -3.76
C LEU A 90 -4.58 -4.24 -4.47
N GLY A 91 -5.79 -4.31 -5.02
CA GLY A 91 -6.26 -5.44 -5.83
C GLY A 91 -5.35 -5.72 -7.03
N LYS A 92 -4.97 -4.69 -7.79
CA LYS A 92 -4.04 -4.83 -8.93
C LYS A 92 -2.67 -5.38 -8.53
N ILE A 93 -2.12 -4.95 -7.38
CA ILE A 93 -0.87 -5.51 -6.85
C ILE A 93 -1.07 -7.01 -6.56
N ILE A 94 -2.16 -7.36 -5.87
CA ILE A 94 -2.44 -8.74 -5.44
C ILE A 94 -2.72 -9.67 -6.64
N GLU A 95 -3.43 -9.18 -7.66
CA GLU A 95 -3.66 -9.89 -8.91
C GLU A 95 -2.34 -10.23 -9.61
N SER A 96 -1.39 -9.28 -9.61
CA SER A 96 -0.08 -9.43 -10.26
C SER A 96 0.89 -10.38 -9.54
N MET A 97 0.62 -10.79 -8.29
CA MET A 97 1.54 -11.63 -7.49
C MET A 97 1.92 -12.99 -8.09
N ARG A 98 1.23 -13.45 -9.14
CA ARG A 98 1.57 -14.70 -9.86
C ARG A 98 2.68 -14.54 -10.90
N ASN A 99 3.05 -13.31 -11.23
CA ASN A 99 4.04 -13.02 -12.26
C ASN A 99 4.96 -11.90 -11.74
N GLU A 100 6.25 -12.20 -11.59
CA GLU A 100 7.23 -11.26 -11.04
C GLU A 100 7.34 -9.97 -11.86
N GLU A 101 7.32 -10.08 -13.18
CA GLU A 101 7.43 -8.93 -14.08
C GLU A 101 6.22 -7.99 -13.93
N GLU A 102 5.01 -8.54 -13.87
CA GLU A 102 3.80 -7.76 -13.64
C GLU A 102 3.76 -7.17 -12.22
N LEU A 103 4.20 -7.93 -11.21
CA LEU A 103 4.29 -7.43 -9.83
C LEU A 103 5.24 -6.24 -9.75
N GLY A 104 6.44 -6.35 -10.34
CA GLY A 104 7.41 -5.27 -10.43
C GLY A 104 6.82 -4.03 -11.12
N LYS A 105 6.17 -4.19 -12.27
CA LYS A 105 5.50 -3.10 -12.99
C LYS A 105 4.40 -2.43 -12.16
N GLN A 106 3.55 -3.20 -11.46
CA GLN A 106 2.48 -2.63 -10.64
C GLN A 106 3.03 -1.88 -9.43
N LEU A 107 4.01 -2.44 -8.73
CA LEU A 107 4.65 -1.79 -7.59
C LEU A 107 5.39 -0.52 -8.00
N ALA A 108 6.06 -0.51 -9.15
CA ALA A 108 6.69 0.69 -9.71
C ALA A 108 5.69 1.82 -9.95
N ARG A 109 4.55 1.51 -10.59
CA ARG A 109 3.46 2.49 -10.84
C ARG A 109 2.91 3.06 -9.53
N ILE A 110 2.73 2.20 -8.52
CA ILE A 110 2.25 2.61 -7.22
C ILE A 110 3.27 3.49 -6.51
N ALA A 111 4.55 3.14 -6.54
CA ALA A 111 5.63 3.95 -5.96
C ALA A 111 5.67 5.36 -6.55
N GLN A 112 5.64 5.47 -7.88
CA GLN A 112 5.61 6.75 -8.59
C GLN A 112 4.37 7.59 -8.24
N ALA A 113 3.19 6.97 -8.15
CA ALA A 113 1.97 7.66 -7.75
C ALA A 113 2.07 8.22 -6.33
N HIS A 114 2.68 7.49 -5.39
CA HIS A 114 2.88 7.93 -4.02
C HIS A 114 3.91 9.07 -3.92
N ILE A 115 4.98 9.02 -4.72
CA ILE A 115 5.98 10.10 -4.81
C ILE A 115 5.33 11.40 -5.27
N LYS A 116 4.45 11.36 -6.29
CA LYS A 116 3.71 12.53 -6.79
C LYS A 116 2.91 13.25 -5.70
N TRP A 117 2.36 12.50 -4.73
CA TRP A 117 1.62 13.05 -3.59
C TRP A 117 2.48 13.30 -2.34
N ASN A 118 3.81 13.24 -2.50
CA ASN A 118 4.79 13.36 -1.42
C ASN A 118 4.57 12.38 -0.25
N VAL A 119 3.96 11.21 -0.54
CA VAL A 119 3.74 10.18 0.48
C VAL A 119 5.06 9.51 0.81
N GLN A 120 5.48 9.66 2.05
CA GLN A 120 6.72 9.08 2.60
C GLN A 120 6.54 7.61 3.01
N ARG A 121 7.65 6.87 3.05
CA ARG A 121 7.77 5.51 3.61
C ARG A 121 6.93 5.30 4.88
N ASN A 122 7.11 6.16 5.89
CA ASN A 122 6.43 6.03 7.19
C ASN A 122 4.90 6.13 7.08
N HIS A 123 4.36 6.90 6.13
CA HIS A 123 2.91 6.94 5.93
C HIS A 123 2.35 5.58 5.51
N VAL A 124 3.09 4.82 4.70
CA VAL A 124 2.71 3.47 4.27
C VAL A 124 2.93 2.45 5.39
N ILE A 125 4.01 2.56 6.16
CA ILE A 125 4.24 1.70 7.33
C ILE A 125 3.11 1.85 8.35
N HIS A 126 2.64 3.07 8.61
CA HIS A 126 1.53 3.32 9.53
C HIS A 126 0.17 2.78 9.04
N MET A 127 0.05 2.36 7.77
CA MET A 127 -1.16 1.68 7.27
C MET A 127 -1.24 0.22 7.71
N ILE A 128 -0.13 -0.39 8.15
CA ILE A 128 -0.08 -1.82 8.48
C ILE A 128 -1.15 -2.19 9.51
N GLU A 129 -1.17 -1.53 10.66
CA GLU A 129 -2.14 -1.85 11.73
C GLU A 129 -3.60 -1.63 11.30
N PRO A 130 -4.00 -0.47 10.72
CA PRO A 130 -5.35 -0.29 10.18
C PRO A 130 -5.78 -1.37 9.17
N VAL A 131 -4.86 -1.83 8.32
CA VAL A 131 -5.12 -2.88 7.32
C VAL A 131 -5.29 -4.22 8.01
N LEU A 132 -4.39 -4.59 8.92
CA LEU A 132 -4.47 -5.85 9.66
C LEU A 132 -5.76 -5.98 10.46
N GLU A 133 -6.23 -4.88 11.06
CA GLU A 133 -7.52 -4.85 11.75
C GLU A 133 -8.68 -5.17 10.81
N VAL A 134 -8.67 -4.64 9.58
CA VAL A 134 -9.71 -4.93 8.59
C VAL A 134 -9.55 -6.33 7.97
N VAL A 135 -8.32 -6.83 7.80
CA VAL A 135 -8.07 -8.23 7.43
C VAL A 135 -8.69 -9.15 8.48
N LYS A 136 -8.42 -8.91 9.77
CA LYS A 136 -8.99 -9.65 10.90
C LYS A 136 -10.52 -9.63 10.87
N GLU A 137 -11.14 -8.45 10.81
CA GLU A 137 -12.60 -8.29 10.78
C GLU A 137 -13.25 -9.08 9.63
N THR A 138 -12.66 -9.01 8.44
CA THR A 138 -13.22 -9.63 7.22
C THR A 138 -12.96 -11.13 7.13
N ASN A 139 -12.05 -11.67 7.93
CA ASN A 139 -11.67 -13.09 7.96
C ASN A 139 -12.11 -13.78 9.27
N GLY A 140 -13.27 -13.39 9.80
CA GLY A 140 -13.89 -14.08 10.96
C GLY A 140 -13.31 -13.67 12.31
N TYR A 141 -12.74 -12.47 12.41
CA TYR A 141 -12.09 -11.92 13.61
C TYR A 141 -10.88 -12.73 14.10
N GLN A 142 -10.33 -13.59 13.24
CA GLN A 142 -9.10 -14.34 13.45
C GLN A 142 -7.98 -13.75 12.58
N LEU A 143 -6.79 -13.63 13.15
CA LEU A 143 -5.60 -13.19 12.44
C LEU A 143 -4.41 -13.97 13.00
N ASP A 144 -4.00 -15.01 12.29
CA ASP A 144 -2.80 -15.76 12.63
C ASP A 144 -1.53 -14.96 12.32
N GLU A 145 -0.42 -15.40 12.91
CA GLU A 145 0.87 -14.72 12.77
C GLU A 145 1.38 -14.75 11.33
N GLU A 146 1.12 -15.83 10.58
CA GLU A 146 1.54 -15.92 9.18
C GLU A 146 0.84 -14.86 8.31
N THR A 147 -0.45 -14.62 8.55
CA THR A 147 -1.23 -13.59 7.88
C THR A 147 -0.75 -12.20 8.28
N ARG A 148 -0.50 -11.97 9.58
CA ARG A 148 0.08 -10.71 10.06
C ARG A 148 1.40 -10.40 9.35
N VAL A 149 2.30 -11.37 9.33
CA VAL A 149 3.62 -11.23 8.70
C VAL A 149 3.48 -11.00 7.20
N ALA A 150 2.65 -11.77 6.49
CA ALA A 150 2.48 -11.64 5.05
C ALA A 150 2.01 -10.22 4.65
N TRP A 151 0.98 -9.71 5.31
CA TRP A 151 0.48 -8.35 5.07
C TRP A 151 1.50 -7.28 5.47
N SER A 152 2.20 -7.45 6.58
CA SER A 152 3.24 -6.51 7.02
C SER A 152 4.39 -6.44 6.00
N VAL A 153 4.83 -7.58 5.48
CA VAL A 153 5.88 -7.64 4.44
C VAL A 153 5.43 -6.94 3.16
N LEU A 154 4.19 -7.13 2.70
CA LEU A 154 3.67 -6.43 1.53
C LEU A 154 3.78 -4.90 1.68
N TYR A 155 3.34 -4.37 2.81
CA TYR A 155 3.40 -2.92 3.06
C TYR A 155 4.83 -2.40 3.23
N GLN A 156 5.72 -3.19 3.84
CA GLN A 156 7.14 -2.86 3.89
C GLN A 156 7.77 -2.82 2.50
N VAL A 157 7.48 -3.80 1.63
CA VAL A 157 7.95 -3.80 0.23
C VAL A 157 7.46 -2.56 -0.50
N ILE A 158 6.17 -2.20 -0.40
CA ILE A 158 5.64 -0.97 -1.00
C ILE A 158 6.36 0.27 -0.46
N ALA A 159 6.54 0.35 0.87
CA ALA A 159 7.20 1.48 1.53
C ALA A 159 8.67 1.63 1.10
N ASN A 160 9.40 0.52 1.00
CA ASN A 160 10.80 0.49 0.55
C ASN A 160 10.91 0.90 -0.91
N LEU A 161 10.02 0.40 -1.77
CA LEU A 161 10.04 0.76 -3.20
C LEU A 161 9.74 2.25 -3.41
N ILE A 162 8.86 2.87 -2.62
CA ILE A 162 8.68 4.33 -2.66
C ILE A 162 10.00 5.07 -2.41
N GLU A 163 10.80 4.60 -1.46
CA GLU A 163 12.10 5.19 -1.13
C GLU A 163 13.15 4.94 -2.22
N VAL A 164 13.22 3.71 -2.75
CA VAL A 164 14.10 3.35 -3.88
C VAL A 164 13.81 4.23 -5.10
N PHE A 165 12.54 4.37 -5.48
CA PHE A 165 12.14 5.19 -6.63
C PHE A 165 12.33 6.69 -6.38
N ARG A 166 12.11 7.16 -5.14
CA ARG A 166 12.38 8.55 -4.78
C ARG A 166 13.87 8.88 -4.89
N ASN A 167 14.72 7.99 -4.38
CA ASN A 167 16.17 8.18 -4.45
C ASN A 167 16.62 8.23 -5.91
N ARG A 168 16.13 7.34 -6.79
CA ARG A 168 16.40 7.43 -8.24
C ARG A 168 16.02 8.80 -8.82
N ALA A 169 14.78 9.25 -8.58
CA ALA A 169 14.30 10.54 -9.09
C ALA A 169 15.09 11.77 -8.60
N LEU A 170 15.77 11.67 -7.45
CA LEU A 170 16.64 12.74 -6.93
C LEU A 170 18.04 12.76 -7.57
N HIS A 171 18.50 11.63 -8.13
CA HIS A 171 19.82 11.51 -8.76
C HIS A 171 19.77 11.65 -10.29
N ASP A 172 18.58 11.61 -10.89
CA ASP A 172 18.34 11.85 -12.33
C ASP A 172 18.24 13.36 -12.67
N HIS A 173 18.59 14.24 -11.73
CA HIS A 173 18.57 15.71 -11.85
C HIS A 173 19.92 16.31 -11.45
#